data_AF-A0A2E6AJL6-F1
#
_entry.id   AF-A0A2E6AJL6-F1
#
_cell.length_a   1.000
_cell.length_b   1.000
_cell.length_c   1.000
_cell.angle_alpha   90.00
_cell.angle_beta   90.00
_cell.angle_gamma   90.00
#
_symmetry.space_group_name_H-M   'P 1'
#
loop_
_entity.id
_entity.type
_entity.pdbx_description
1 polymer ?
#
loop_
_entity_poly.entity_id
_entity_poly.type
_entity_poly.pdbx_seq_one_letter_code
_entity_poly.pdbx_strand_id
1 'polypeptide(L)' 'MILSELPILISMAGVNRMWYSVPLIAVISLVYAATRHEVIKPILEHAVRFGFWIVGFMLVVFVLLMFVSAWL' A
#
# COMPACT_ATOMS: atom_id res chain seq x y z
N MET A 1 -1.54 36.79 7.81
CA MET A 1 -1.45 36.08 9.10
C MET A 1 -1.93 34.63 9.02
N ILE A 2 -2.97 34.29 8.25
CA ILE A 2 -3.41 32.87 8.11
C ILE A 2 -2.50 32.05 7.18
N LEU A 3 -1.89 32.67 6.16
CA LEU A 3 -1.03 31.99 5.18
C LEU A 3 0.31 31.47 5.76
N SER A 4 0.78 32.01 6.88
CA SER A 4 2.03 31.57 7.54
C SER A 4 1.87 30.27 8.34
N GLU A 5 0.63 29.91 8.69
CA GLU A 5 0.31 28.73 9.51
C GLU A 5 0.03 27.47 8.66
N LEU A 6 -0.14 27.63 7.34
CA LEU A 6 -0.36 26.51 6.40
C LEU A 6 0.72 25.40 6.46
N PRO A 7 2.03 25.72 6.54
CA PRO A 7 3.05 24.69 6.64
C PRO A 7 2.96 23.90 7.95
N ILE A 8 2.55 24.55 9.04
CA ILE A 8 2.34 23.95 10.36
C ILE A 8 1.12 23.03 10.32
N LEU A 9 0.04 23.46 9.65
CA LEU A 9 -1.16 22.64 9.48
C LEU A 9 -0.91 21.37 8.65
N ILE A 10 -0.11 21.48 7.58
CA ILE A 10 0.29 20.33 6.73
C ILE A 10 1.22 19.38 7.50
N SER A 11 2.11 19.90 8.34
CA SER A 11 3.01 19.07 9.15
C SER A 11 2.31 18.42 10.36
N MET A 12 1.31 19.09 10.95
CA MET A 12 0.42 18.52 11.97
C MET A 12 -0.55 17.47 11.41
N ALA A 13 -0.87 17.54 10.11
CA ALA A 13 -1.69 16.52 9.44
C ALA A 13 -1.04 15.13 9.44
N GLY A 14 0.25 15.03 9.81
CA GLY A 14 0.97 13.79 9.97
C GLY A 14 1.17 13.08 8.64
N VAL A 15 2.41 12.72 8.31
CA VAL A 15 2.63 11.82 7.17
C VAL A 15 1.96 10.49 7.51
N ASN A 16 0.82 10.20 6.86
CA ASN A 16 0.13 8.94 7.04
C ASN A 16 1.08 7.80 6.66
N ARG A 17 1.51 7.02 7.66
CA ARG A 17 2.45 5.92 7.48
C ARG A 17 1.95 4.88 6.47
N MET A 18 0.65 4.83 6.22
CA MET A 18 0.06 3.97 5.20
C MET A 18 0.61 4.23 3.80
N TRP A 19 1.10 5.44 3.50
CA TRP A 19 1.75 5.74 2.21
C TRP A 19 2.99 4.90 1.95
N TYR A 20 3.70 4.44 2.99
CA TYR A 20 4.83 3.54 2.83
C TYR A 20 4.43 2.13 2.38
N SER A 21 3.15 1.76 2.45
CA SER A 21 2.68 0.46 1.95
C SER A 21 2.82 0.34 0.43
N VAL A 22 2.63 1.41 -0.34
CA VAL A 22 2.70 1.41 -1.80
C VAL A 22 4.08 0.99 -2.31
N PRO A 23 5.19 1.68 -1.94
CA PRO A 23 6.52 1.26 -2.39
C PRO A 23 6.91 -0.12 -1.82
N LEU A 24 6.47 -0.46 -0.61
CA LEU A 24 6.79 -1.74 0.02
C LEU A 24 6.14 -2.92 -0.72
N ILE A 25 4.86 -2.81 -1.08
CA ILE A 25 4.15 -3.82 -1.89
C ILE A 25 4.80 -3.95 -3.27
N ALA A 26 5.16 -2.83 -3.90
CA ALA A 26 5.81 -2.84 -5.21
C ALA A 26 7.16 -3.58 -5.17
N VAL A 27 8.03 -3.25 -4.19
CA VAL A 27 9.35 -3.88 -4.04
C VAL A 27 9.24 -5.36 -3.74
N ILE A 28 8.39 -5.76 -2.78
CA ILE A 28 8.24 -7.18 -2.41
C ILE A 28 7.72 -8.01 -3.58
N SER A 29 6.71 -7.49 -4.30
CA SER A 29 6.13 -8.19 -5.45
C SER A 29 7.12 -8.35 -6.59
N LEU A 30 7.95 -7.33 -6.83
CA LEU A 30 8.98 -7.36 -7.86
C LEU A 30 10.10 -8.36 -7.51
N VAL A 31 10.62 -8.32 -6.29
CA VAL A 31 11.67 -9.24 -5.82
C VAL A 31 11.19 -10.69 -5.88
N TYR A 32 9.96 -10.94 -5.42
CA TYR A 32 9.35 -12.27 -5.51
C TYR A 32 9.25 -12.77 -6.96
N ALA A 33 8.79 -11.94 -7.89
CA ALA A 33 8.66 -12.35 -9.29
C ALA A 33 10.02 -12.52 -9.99
N ALA A 34 11.00 -11.67 -9.68
CA ALA A 34 12.34 -11.67 -10.26
C ALA A 34 13.21 -12.86 -9.80
N THR A 35 12.97 -13.39 -8.61
CA THR A 35 13.66 -14.61 -8.16
C THR A 35 13.17 -15.89 -8.85
N ARG A 36 11.96 -15.85 -9.43
CA ARG A 36 11.34 -17.01 -10.07
C ARG A 36 11.46 -17.01 -11.59
N HIS A 37 11.53 -15.83 -12.20
CA HIS A 37 11.54 -15.68 -13.66
C HIS A 37 12.75 -14.85 -14.09
N GLU A 38 13.41 -15.28 -15.16
CA GLU A 38 14.59 -14.58 -15.70
C GLU A 38 14.22 -13.57 -16.80
N VAL A 39 13.03 -13.70 -17.38
CA VAL A 39 12.55 -12.84 -18.46
C VAL A 39 11.73 -11.69 -17.89
N ILE A 40 12.00 -10.46 -18.32
CA ILE A 40 11.35 -9.23 -17.79
C ILE A 40 9.83 -9.26 -17.88
N LYS A 41 9.27 -9.74 -19.00
CA LYS A 41 7.82 -9.76 -19.21
C LYS A 41 7.07 -10.58 -18.14
N PRO A 42 7.39 -11.87 -17.90
CA PRO A 42 6.76 -12.63 -16.82
C PRO A 42 7.07 -12.06 -15.43
N ILE A 43 8.23 -11.44 -15.19
CA ILE A 43 8.51 -10.77 -13.91
C ILE A 43 7.44 -9.70 -13.62
N LEU A 44 7.17 -8.81 -14.57
CA LEU A 44 6.21 -7.72 -14.38
C LEU A 44 4.76 -8.24 -14.24
N GLU A 45 4.36 -9.20 -15.07
CA GLU A 45 3.02 -9.80 -15.01
C GLU A 45 2.76 -10.48 -13.65
N HIS A 46 3.73 -11.25 -13.16
CA HIS A 46 3.63 -11.92 -11.88
C HIS A 46 3.72 -10.94 -10.71
N ALA A 47 4.58 -9.92 -10.79
CA ALA A 47 4.68 -8.89 -9.75
C ALA A 47 3.36 -8.13 -9.59
N VAL A 48 2.73 -7.70 -10.69
CA VAL A 48 1.44 -7.00 -10.65
C VAL A 48 0.36 -7.90 -10.07
N ARG A 49 0.27 -9.16 -10.52
CA ARG A 49 -0.71 -10.12 -9.99
C ARG A 49 -0.52 -10.34 -8.49
N PHE A 50 0.72 -10.48 -8.03
CA PHE A 50 1.03 -10.66 -6.61
C PHE A 50 0.67 -9.42 -5.78
N GLY A 51 1.00 -8.23 -6.28
CA GLY A 51 0.62 -6.96 -5.66
C GLY A 51 -0.90 -6.82 -5.50
N PHE A 52 -1.67 -7.19 -6.53
CA PHE A 52 -3.14 -7.21 -6.45
C PHE A 52 -3.66 -8.14 -5.36
N TRP A 53 -3.07 -9.33 -5.19
CA TRP A 53 -3.46 -10.25 -4.12
C TRP A 53 -3.16 -9.70 -2.72
N ILE A 54 -2.02 -9.02 -2.53
CA ILE A 54 -1.69 -8.36 -1.26
C ILE A 54 -2.73 -7.29 -0.93
N VAL A 55 -3.01 -6.39 -1.88
CA VAL A 55 -3.98 -5.31 -1.69
C VAL A 55 -5.38 -5.87 -1.46
N GLY A 56 -5.80 -6.87 -2.25
CA GLY A 56 -7.10 -7.52 -2.10
C GLY A 56 -7.27 -8.17 -0.74
N PHE A 57 -6.26 -8.91 -0.27
CA PHE A 57 -6.29 -9.51 1.07
C PHE A 57 -6.37 -8.46 2.18
N MET A 58 -5.55 -7.39 2.10
CA MET A 58 -5.61 -6.29 3.07
C MET A 58 -6.96 -5.58 3.07
N LEU A 59 -7.59 -5.41 1.90
CA LEU A 59 -8.92 -4.82 1.80
C LEU A 59 -9.98 -5.72 2.43
N VAL A 60 -9.92 -7.04 2.24
CA VAL A 60 -10.82 -7.98 2.91
C VAL A 60 -10.69 -7.87 4.43
N VAL A 61 -9.46 -7.85 4.97
CA VAL A 61 -9.24 -7.67 6.41
C VAL A 61 -9.80 -6.32 6.89
N PHE A 62 -9.55 -5.24 6.14
CA PHE A 62 -10.09 -3.92 6.47
C PHE A 62 -11.61 -3.92 6.55
N VAL A 63 -12.29 -4.51 5.56
CA VAL A 63 -13.75 -4.62 5.54
C VAL A 63 -14.26 -5.45 6.73
N LEU A 64 -13.61 -6.56 7.04
CA LEU A 64 -13.96 -7.38 8.21
C LEU A 64 -13.82 -6.59 9.51
N LEU A 65 -12.73 -5.85 9.70
CA LEU A 65 -12.52 -5.00 10.88
C LEU A 65 -13.56 -3.88 10.95
N MET A 66 -13.92 -3.28 9.82
CA MET A 66 -14.97 -2.27 9.74
C MET A 66 -16.32 -2.84 10.16
N PHE A 67 -16.67 -4.06 9.73
CA PHE A 67 -17.89 -4.73 10.16
C PHE A 67 -17.89 -5.02 11.66
N VAL A 68 -16.79 -5.54 12.20
CA VAL A 68 -16.66 -5.79 13.65
C VAL A 68 -16.79 -4.49 14.44
N SER A 69 -16.11 -3.42 14.01
CA SER A 69 -16.17 -2.11 14.67
C SER A 69 -17.53 -1.41 14.55
N ALA A 70 -18.32 -1.72 13.52
CA ALA A 70 -19.68 -1.18 13.38
C ALA A 70 -20.72 -1.96 14.19
N TRP A 71 -20.43 -3.23 14.47
CA TRP A 71 -21.30 -4.10 15.26
C TRP A 71 -21.04 -3.98 16.77
N LEU A 72 -19.78 -3.79 17.17
CA LEU A 72 -19.35 -3.57 18.56
C LEU A 72 -19.63 -2.13 19.01
#